data_AF-A0A383W3I8-F1
#
_entry.id   AF-A0A383W3I8-F1
#
_cell.length_a   1.000
_cell.length_b   1.000
_cell.length_c   1.000
_cell.angle_alpha   90.00
_cell.angle_beta   90.00
_cell.angle_gamma   90.00
#
_symmetry.space_group_name_H-M   'P 1'
#
loop_
_entity.id
_entity.type
_entity.pdbx_description
1 polymer ?
#
loop_
_entity_poly.entity_id
_entity_poly.type
_entity_poly.pdbx_seq_one_letter_code
_entity_poly.pdbx_strand_id
1 'polypeptide(L)'
;MLASRATRAPVQRQAAAHSTSVSRINIRQPARTQQIARAQGSNNPVEGAINWLTVALKNSPINEGKKALAKAQAGDYDEKAVRGKIEGLIKDNKVMVFSWSGCPFCKNAKALLSDVGADFTALELDTLGQEGKQIRAELAAMTERTSVPNIWIAGKNVGGCNDGPGVMTLHKQGELVPMLKAAGALA
;
A
#
# COMPACT_ATOMS: atom_id res chain seq x y z
N MET A 1 -27.47 57.55 -24.93
CA MET A 1 -28.78 57.15 -25.49
C MET A 1 -29.09 55.73 -25.04
N LEU A 2 -30.22 55.57 -24.34
CA LEU A 2 -31.11 54.40 -24.14
C LEU A 2 -30.48 52.99 -24.02
N ALA A 3 -30.53 52.35 -22.83
CA ALA A 3 -31.61 51.46 -22.32
C ALA A 3 -31.77 50.15 -23.15
N SER A 4 -31.66 48.94 -22.59
CA SER A 4 -32.75 48.36 -21.81
C SER A 4 -32.35 47.08 -21.05
N ARG A 5 -32.86 46.96 -19.82
CA ARG A 5 -32.91 45.75 -18.98
C ARG A 5 -34.00 44.80 -19.47
N ALA A 6 -33.83 43.50 -19.27
CA ALA A 6 -34.94 42.58 -19.04
C ALA A 6 -34.57 41.50 -18.02
N THR A 7 -35.50 41.23 -17.12
CA THR A 7 -35.43 40.43 -15.89
C THR A 7 -36.51 39.34 -15.89
N ARG A 8 -36.34 38.32 -15.00
CA ARG A 8 -37.33 37.35 -14.46
C ARG A 8 -37.67 36.14 -15.34
N ALA A 9 -37.97 34.93 -14.85
CA ALA A 9 -38.14 34.32 -13.51
C ALA A 9 -38.31 32.77 -13.70
N PRO A 10 -38.33 31.95 -12.62
CA PRO A 10 -38.31 30.48 -12.71
C PRO A 10 -39.71 29.85 -12.77
N VAL A 11 -39.81 28.64 -13.29
CA VAL A 11 -41.03 27.81 -13.23
C VAL A 11 -40.86 26.72 -12.18
N GLN A 12 -41.84 26.66 -11.29
CA GLN A 12 -41.97 25.77 -10.14
C GLN A 12 -43.26 24.96 -10.30
N ARG A 13 -43.36 23.84 -9.55
CA ARG A 13 -44.54 23.01 -9.21
C ARG A 13 -44.77 21.80 -10.13
N GLN A 14 -45.23 20.63 -9.65
CA GLN A 14 -45.97 20.29 -8.43
C GLN A 14 -45.90 18.78 -8.14
N ALA A 15 -46.18 18.40 -6.89
CA ALA A 15 -46.29 17.02 -6.38
C ALA A 15 -47.70 16.41 -6.60
N ALA A 16 -47.80 15.07 -6.57
CA ALA A 16 -49.01 14.36 -6.15
C ALA A 16 -48.71 12.89 -5.75
N ALA A 17 -49.08 12.53 -4.53
CA ALA A 17 -49.18 11.17 -3.99
C ALA A 17 -50.49 10.51 -4.46
N HIS A 18 -50.60 9.17 -4.54
CA HIS A 18 -51.87 8.44 -4.35
C HIS A 18 -51.64 7.01 -3.84
N SER A 19 -52.46 6.66 -2.84
CA SER A 19 -52.57 5.42 -2.07
C SER A 19 -53.58 4.46 -2.70
N THR A 20 -53.37 3.14 -2.56
CA THR A 20 -54.35 2.03 -2.55
C THR A 20 -53.54 0.73 -2.53
N SER A 21 -53.90 -0.42 -1.95
CA SER A 21 -54.94 -0.91 -1.06
C SER A 21 -54.47 -2.32 -0.65
N VAL A 22 -54.76 -2.74 0.58
CA VAL A 22 -54.40 -4.04 1.14
C VAL A 22 -55.33 -5.14 0.61
N SER A 23 -54.80 -6.34 0.37
CA SER A 23 -55.56 -7.59 0.50
C SER A 23 -54.72 -8.67 1.18
N ARG A 24 -55.26 -9.21 2.27
CA ARG A 24 -54.71 -10.27 3.12
C ARG A 24 -54.91 -11.63 2.46
N ILE A 25 -53.90 -12.50 2.52
CA ILE A 25 -54.13 -13.95 2.57
C ILE A 25 -53.32 -14.50 3.75
N ASN A 26 -54.04 -15.13 4.67
CA ASN A 26 -53.56 -15.79 5.88
C ASN A 26 -53.55 -17.30 5.62
N ILE A 27 -52.38 -17.95 5.68
CA ILE A 27 -52.31 -19.41 5.77
C ILE A 27 -51.31 -19.79 6.86
N ARG A 28 -51.79 -20.67 7.74
CA ARG A 28 -51.31 -21.03 9.08
C ARG A 28 -49.91 -21.65 9.10
N GLN A 29 -49.16 -21.35 10.17
CA GLN A 29 -47.99 -22.11 10.62
C GLN A 29 -48.37 -23.53 11.09
N PRO A 30 -47.40 -24.46 11.09
CA PRO A 30 -46.99 -24.95 12.40
C PRO A 30 -45.47 -25.06 12.59
N ALA A 31 -45.06 -24.62 13.78
CA ALA A 31 -44.02 -25.16 14.66
C ALA A 31 -42.76 -25.79 14.03
N ARG A 32 -41.63 -25.08 14.14
CA ARG A 32 -40.40 -25.71 14.61
C ARG A 32 -39.63 -24.78 15.54
N THR A 33 -39.87 -25.04 16.81
CA THR A 33 -39.09 -24.80 18.02
C THR A 33 -37.68 -24.26 17.86
N GLN A 34 -37.45 -23.17 18.59
CA GLN A 34 -36.18 -22.61 19.05
C GLN A 34 -35.02 -23.62 19.12
N GLN A 35 -33.92 -23.31 18.44
CA GLN A 35 -32.62 -23.27 19.10
C GLN A 35 -31.62 -22.50 18.23
N ILE A 36 -31.47 -21.23 18.56
CA ILE A 36 -30.16 -20.57 18.61
C ILE A 36 -29.22 -21.51 19.38
N ALA A 37 -28.53 -22.38 18.65
CA ALA A 37 -27.48 -23.21 19.22
C ALA A 37 -26.37 -22.26 19.65
N ARG A 38 -26.30 -22.08 20.97
CA ARG A 38 -25.13 -21.66 21.73
C ARG A 38 -23.85 -21.89 20.93
N ALA A 39 -23.13 -20.82 20.61
CA ALA A 39 -21.69 -20.90 20.47
C ALA A 39 -21.17 -21.51 21.78
N GLN A 40 -20.88 -22.80 21.77
CA GLN A 40 -20.07 -23.39 22.81
C GLN A 40 -18.70 -22.77 22.61
N GLY A 41 -18.38 -21.79 23.46
CA GLY A 41 -17.04 -21.24 23.56
C GLY A 41 -16.10 -22.40 23.76
N SER A 42 -15.20 -22.60 22.80
CA SER A 42 -13.96 -23.29 23.09
C SER A 42 -13.25 -22.44 24.14
N ASN A 43 -13.17 -22.94 25.37
CA ASN A 43 -12.36 -22.35 26.43
C ASN A 43 -10.87 -22.63 26.24
N ASN A 44 -10.46 -23.03 25.03
CA ASN A 44 -9.06 -23.20 24.68
C ASN A 44 -8.60 -21.94 23.94
N PRO A 45 -7.82 -21.05 24.59
CA PRO A 45 -7.37 -19.79 23.99
C PRO A 45 -6.56 -20.00 22.69
N VAL A 46 -6.05 -21.22 22.48
CA VAL A 46 -5.29 -21.61 21.29
C VAL A 46 -6.19 -21.92 20.09
N GLU A 47 -7.40 -22.45 20.27
CA GLU A 47 -8.28 -22.77 19.13
C GLU A 47 -8.94 -21.52 18.53
N GLY A 48 -9.34 -20.58 19.39
CA GLY A 48 -9.75 -19.24 18.95
C GLY A 48 -8.61 -18.54 18.20
N ALA A 49 -7.36 -18.74 18.67
CA ALA A 49 -6.17 -18.23 18.02
C ALA A 49 -5.93 -18.83 16.62
N ILE A 50 -6.04 -20.15 16.50
CA ILE A 50 -5.82 -20.88 15.24
C ILE A 50 -6.93 -20.59 14.24
N ASN A 51 -8.19 -20.48 14.69
CA ASN A 51 -9.30 -20.19 13.80
C ASN A 51 -9.22 -18.76 13.24
N TRP A 52 -8.88 -17.74 14.06
CA TRP A 52 -8.68 -16.38 13.52
C TRP A 52 -7.48 -16.31 12.58
N LEU A 53 -6.38 -17.00 12.90
CA LEU A 53 -5.18 -17.01 12.05
C LEU A 53 -5.49 -17.67 10.70
N THR A 54 -6.25 -18.77 10.71
CA THR A 54 -6.67 -19.47 9.49
C THR A 54 -7.61 -18.62 8.64
N VAL A 55 -8.52 -17.86 9.26
CA VAL A 55 -9.45 -16.96 8.57
C VAL A 55 -8.71 -15.74 8.00
N ALA A 56 -7.75 -15.18 8.72
CA ALA A 56 -6.92 -14.06 8.25
C ALA A 56 -6.00 -14.47 7.09
N LEU A 57 -5.44 -15.69 7.12
CA LEU A 57 -4.59 -16.22 6.04
C LEU A 57 -5.37 -16.57 4.77
N LYS A 58 -6.63 -17.03 4.89
CA LYS A 58 -7.44 -17.42 3.73
C LYS A 58 -8.07 -16.24 2.97
N ASN A 59 -8.30 -15.10 3.64
CA ASN A 59 -9.02 -13.96 3.06
C ASN A 59 -8.15 -12.72 2.81
N SER A 60 -6.84 -12.80 3.04
CA SER A 60 -5.95 -11.67 2.74
C SER A 60 -5.50 -11.69 1.27
N PRO A 61 -5.62 -10.56 0.54
CA PRO A 61 -4.83 -10.36 -0.66
C PRO A 61 -3.36 -10.65 -0.31
N ILE A 62 -2.64 -11.41 -1.14
CA ILE A 62 -1.28 -11.90 -0.87
C ILE A 62 -0.33 -10.77 -0.39
N ASN A 63 -0.58 -9.51 -0.77
CA ASN A 63 0.18 -8.35 -0.32
C ASN A 63 0.00 -8.02 1.16
N GLU A 64 -1.23 -8.04 1.67
CA GLU A 64 -1.53 -7.73 3.08
C GLU A 64 -0.92 -8.75 4.03
N GLY A 65 -0.97 -10.04 3.65
CA GLY A 65 -0.29 -11.09 4.42
C GLY A 65 1.23 -10.90 4.48
N LYS A 66 1.86 -10.46 3.38
CA LYS A 66 3.30 -10.18 3.33
C LYS A 66 3.69 -8.96 4.17
N LYS A 67 2.87 -7.90 4.16
CA LYS A 67 3.09 -6.73 5.03
C LYS A 67 2.91 -7.07 6.51
N ALA A 68 1.87 -7.84 6.85
CA ALA A 68 1.65 -8.32 8.21
C ALA A 68 2.84 -9.15 8.70
N LEU A 69 3.39 -10.03 7.86
CA LEU A 69 4.60 -10.78 8.19
C LEU A 69 5.82 -9.87 8.38
N ALA A 70 6.03 -8.87 7.51
CA ALA A 70 7.13 -7.91 7.65
C ALA A 70 7.02 -7.10 8.96
N LYS A 71 5.81 -6.65 9.31
CA LYS A 71 5.53 -5.96 10.58
C LYS A 71 5.76 -6.86 11.79
N ALA A 72 5.31 -8.11 11.74
CA ALA A 72 5.54 -9.07 12.81
C ALA A 72 7.04 -9.35 13.03
N GLN A 73 7.83 -9.44 11.95
CA GLN A 73 9.28 -9.60 12.04
C GLN A 73 10.01 -8.37 12.61
N ALA A 74 9.45 -7.17 12.43
CA ALA A 74 9.98 -5.92 12.95
C ALA A 74 9.76 -5.72 14.45
N GLY A 75 8.84 -6.48 15.07
CA GLY A 75 8.49 -6.35 16.48
C GLY A 75 7.81 -5.00 16.78
N ASP A 76 7.85 -4.57 18.03
CA ASP A 76 7.36 -3.25 18.43
C ASP A 76 8.44 -2.19 18.14
N TYR A 77 8.05 -1.10 17.51
CA TYR A 77 8.92 0.03 17.21
C TYR A 77 8.13 1.33 17.04
N ASP A 78 8.82 2.46 17.12
CA ASP A 78 8.22 3.76 16.80
C ASP A 78 8.14 3.93 15.27
N GLU A 79 6.98 3.60 14.70
CA GLU A 79 6.68 3.72 13.27
C GLU A 79 6.98 5.14 12.74
N LYS A 80 6.66 6.17 13.53
CA LYS A 80 6.85 7.57 13.13
C LYS A 80 8.33 7.92 13.07
N ALA A 81 9.12 7.49 14.06
CA ALA A 81 10.57 7.72 14.07
C ALA A 81 11.26 7.01 12.90
N VAL A 82 10.91 5.74 12.64
CA VAL A 82 11.49 4.96 11.54
C VAL A 82 11.10 5.56 10.18
N ARG A 83 9.84 5.96 10.02
CA ARG A 83 9.39 6.67 8.81
C ARG A 83 10.14 7.98 8.62
N GLY A 84 10.28 8.79 9.67
CA GLY A 84 11.05 10.04 9.61
C GLY A 84 12.51 9.81 9.17
N LYS A 85 13.13 8.72 9.63
CA LYS A 85 14.48 8.32 9.17
C LYS A 85 14.49 7.96 7.68
N ILE A 86 13.52 7.18 7.21
CA ILE A 86 13.40 6.81 5.78
C ILE A 86 13.21 8.06 4.92
N GLU A 87 12.31 8.95 5.31
CA GLU A 87 12.04 10.22 4.60
C GLU A 87 13.27 11.11 4.58
N GLY A 88 14.03 11.21 5.69
CA GLY A 88 15.31 11.91 5.74
C GLY A 88 16.32 11.36 4.74
N LEU A 89 16.52 10.03 4.74
CA LEU A 89 17.42 9.37 3.78
C LEU A 89 17.00 9.62 2.32
N ILE A 90 15.70 9.56 2.03
CA ILE A 90 15.17 9.83 0.68
C ILE A 90 15.36 11.30 0.29
N LYS A 91 15.20 12.23 1.23
CA LYS A 91 15.35 13.67 0.99
C LYS A 91 16.81 14.08 0.78
N ASP A 92 17.72 13.50 1.56
CA ASP A 92 19.13 13.87 1.58
C ASP A 92 19.91 13.28 0.40
N ASN A 93 19.33 12.32 -0.33
CA ASN A 93 19.97 11.62 -1.44
C ASN A 93 19.15 11.76 -2.72
N LYS A 94 19.79 12.20 -3.82
CA LYS A 94 19.16 12.31 -5.14
C LYS A 94 18.65 10.96 -5.65
N VAL A 95 19.40 9.90 -5.36
CA VAL A 95 19.03 8.50 -5.60
C VAL A 95 19.29 7.71 -4.32
N MET A 96 18.23 7.14 -3.74
CA MET A 96 18.31 6.30 -2.54
C MET A 96 17.90 4.88 -2.86
N VAL A 97 18.76 3.92 -2.52
CA VAL A 97 18.55 2.48 -2.76
C VAL A 97 18.51 1.74 -1.43
N PHE A 98 17.34 1.28 -1.01
CA PHE A 98 17.24 0.34 0.10
C PHE A 98 17.48 -1.08 -0.43
N SER A 99 18.51 -1.75 0.10
CA SER A 99 19.17 -2.90 -0.52
C SER A 99 19.39 -4.04 0.49
N TRP A 100 19.76 -5.21 -0.04
CA TRP A 100 20.44 -6.26 0.71
C TRP A 100 21.76 -6.67 0.04
N SER A 101 22.79 -6.88 0.85
CA SER A 101 24.15 -7.15 0.38
C SER A 101 24.25 -8.41 -0.49
N GLY A 102 23.51 -9.46 -0.12
CA GLY A 102 23.45 -10.75 -0.80
C GLY A 102 22.45 -10.84 -1.98
N CYS A 103 21.67 -9.79 -2.28
CA CYS A 103 20.58 -9.88 -3.24
C CYS A 103 21.06 -9.64 -4.70
N PRO A 104 20.80 -10.57 -5.65
CA PRO A 104 21.21 -10.40 -7.04
C PRO A 104 20.50 -9.22 -7.74
N PHE A 105 19.21 -8.99 -7.44
CA PHE A 105 18.48 -7.85 -8.00
C PHE A 105 19.02 -6.50 -7.50
N CYS A 106 19.47 -6.44 -6.23
CA CYS A 106 20.10 -5.23 -5.70
C CYS A 106 21.44 -4.96 -6.38
N LYS A 107 22.26 -6.00 -6.59
CA LYS A 107 23.53 -5.89 -7.32
C LYS A 107 23.31 -5.39 -8.75
N ASN A 108 22.33 -5.95 -9.46
CA ASN A 108 22.04 -5.54 -10.84
C ASN A 108 21.52 -4.09 -10.90
N ALA A 109 20.62 -3.69 -10.00
CA ALA A 109 20.13 -2.31 -9.95
C ALA A 109 21.27 -1.31 -9.68
N LYS A 110 22.15 -1.61 -8.72
CA LYS A 110 23.32 -0.78 -8.41
C LYS A 110 24.31 -0.72 -9.58
N ALA A 111 24.58 -1.86 -10.22
CA ALA A 111 25.44 -1.91 -11.40
C ALA A 111 24.90 -1.03 -12.53
N LEU A 112 23.61 -1.14 -12.86
CA LEU A 112 23.00 -0.27 -13.88
C LEU A 112 23.10 1.22 -13.52
N LEU A 113 22.84 1.60 -12.27
CA LEU A 113 22.96 2.99 -11.82
C LEU A 113 24.41 3.48 -11.96
N SER A 114 25.40 2.67 -11.59
CA SER A 114 26.81 2.97 -11.83
C SER A 114 27.16 3.08 -13.31
N ASP A 115 26.67 2.16 -14.15
CA ASP A 115 26.96 2.10 -15.59
C ASP A 115 26.43 3.34 -16.33
N VAL A 116 25.29 3.89 -15.90
CA VAL A 116 24.74 5.14 -16.46
C VAL A 116 25.37 6.41 -15.85
N GLY A 117 26.32 6.26 -14.93
CA GLY A 117 27.03 7.38 -14.30
C GLY A 117 26.23 8.09 -13.19
N ALA A 118 25.28 7.40 -12.55
CA ALA A 118 24.50 7.98 -11.48
C ALA A 118 25.25 7.95 -10.13
N ASP A 119 25.21 9.07 -9.43
CA ASP A 119 25.52 9.17 -8.01
C ASP A 119 24.32 8.68 -7.18
N PHE A 120 24.54 7.68 -6.34
CA PHE A 120 23.49 7.07 -5.52
C PHE A 120 24.02 6.60 -4.16
N THR A 121 23.13 6.59 -3.17
CA THR A 121 23.38 6.03 -1.85
C THR A 121 22.61 4.73 -1.69
N ALA A 122 23.27 3.69 -1.17
CA ALA A 122 22.66 2.40 -0.86
C ALA A 122 22.72 2.11 0.64
N LEU A 123 21.58 1.73 1.24
CA LEU A 123 21.51 1.25 2.62
C LEU A 123 21.23 -0.25 2.63
N GLU A 124 22.20 -1.03 3.13
CA GLU A 124 22.13 -2.50 3.20
C GLU A 124 21.37 -2.95 4.47
N LEU A 125 20.06 -3.14 4.36
CA LEU A 125 19.17 -3.40 5.49
C LEU A 125 19.47 -4.71 6.23
N ASP A 126 20.03 -5.71 5.55
CA ASP A 126 20.39 -7.01 6.13
C ASP A 126 21.52 -6.89 7.15
N THR A 127 22.33 -5.84 7.06
CA THR A 127 23.44 -5.58 7.99
C THR A 127 23.04 -4.83 9.26
N LEU A 128 21.81 -4.31 9.31
CA LEU A 128 21.30 -3.47 10.42
C LEU A 128 20.52 -4.26 11.48
N GLY A 129 20.44 -5.59 11.37
CA GLY A 129 19.71 -6.43 12.32
C GLY A 129 18.24 -6.03 12.44
N GLN A 130 17.80 -5.68 13.65
CA GLN A 130 16.39 -5.38 13.91
C GLN A 130 15.91 -4.07 13.28
N GLU A 131 16.78 -3.05 13.25
CA GLU A 131 16.47 -1.78 12.60
C GLU A 131 16.18 -1.98 11.10
N GLY A 132 16.96 -2.84 10.44
CA GLY A 132 16.74 -3.17 9.03
C GLY A 132 15.36 -3.80 8.77
N LYS A 133 14.85 -4.61 9.70
CA LYS A 133 13.49 -5.18 9.61
C LYS A 133 12.42 -4.12 9.80
N GLN A 134 12.61 -3.19 10.73
CA GLN A 134 11.70 -2.07 10.98
C GLN A 134 11.62 -1.15 9.75
N ILE A 135 12.77 -0.78 9.20
CA ILE A 135 12.84 0.01 7.94
C ILE A 135 12.12 -0.73 6.81
N ARG A 136 12.36 -2.03 6.66
CA ARG A 136 11.69 -2.83 5.61
C ARG A 136 10.17 -2.89 5.79
N ALA A 137 9.68 -2.99 7.03
CA ALA A 137 8.26 -2.97 7.33
C ALA A 137 7.64 -1.61 6.96
N GLU A 138 8.27 -0.50 7.33
CA GLU A 138 7.78 0.83 6.96
C GLU A 138 7.87 1.10 5.44
N LEU A 139 8.94 0.67 4.77
CA LEU A 139 9.02 0.74 3.31
C LEU A 139 7.86 0.00 2.65
N ALA A 140 7.48 -1.17 3.18
CA ALA A 140 6.34 -1.92 2.67
C ALA A 140 5.00 -1.20 2.89
N ALA A 141 4.85 -0.50 4.02
CA ALA A 141 3.68 0.34 4.30
C ALA A 141 3.62 1.58 3.40
N MET A 142 4.77 2.18 3.06
CA MET A 142 4.86 3.38 2.23
C MET A 142 4.67 3.07 0.73
N THR A 143 5.13 1.91 0.28
CA THR A 143 5.31 1.62 -1.16
C THR A 143 4.53 0.42 -1.65
N GLU A 144 3.75 -0.21 -0.77
CA GLU A 144 3.00 -1.44 -1.07
C GLU A 144 3.91 -2.63 -1.46
N ARG A 145 5.21 -2.54 -1.16
CA ARG A 145 6.24 -3.46 -1.64
C ARG A 145 7.18 -3.90 -0.51
N THR A 146 7.20 -5.21 -0.26
CA THR A 146 8.06 -5.83 0.77
C THR A 146 9.43 -6.28 0.26
N SER A 147 9.71 -6.13 -1.04
CA SER A 147 10.95 -6.59 -1.68
C SER A 147 12.02 -5.50 -1.72
N VAL A 148 13.27 -5.95 -1.75
CA VAL A 148 14.43 -5.14 -2.14
C VAL A 148 14.87 -5.53 -3.56
N PRO A 149 15.47 -4.62 -4.33
CA PRO A 149 15.72 -3.22 -3.98
C PRO A 149 14.42 -2.40 -3.93
N ASN A 150 14.41 -1.35 -3.11
CA ASN A 150 13.36 -0.32 -3.09
C ASN A 150 14.03 1.02 -3.37
N ILE A 151 13.77 1.59 -4.55
CA ILE A 151 14.57 2.65 -5.14
C ILE A 151 13.76 3.93 -5.25
N TRP A 152 14.40 5.04 -4.90
CA TRP A 152 13.83 6.37 -4.93
C TRP A 152 14.72 7.31 -5.74
N ILE A 153 14.12 8.14 -6.59
CA ILE A 153 14.81 9.16 -7.38
C ILE A 153 14.10 10.48 -7.16
N ALA A 154 14.81 11.51 -6.70
CA ALA A 154 14.27 12.83 -6.36
C ALA A 154 13.00 12.75 -5.48
N GLY A 155 13.03 11.90 -4.45
CA GLY A 155 11.91 11.72 -3.54
C GLY A 155 10.75 10.87 -4.07
N LYS A 156 10.79 10.40 -5.32
CA LYS A 156 9.76 9.55 -5.91
C LYS A 156 10.17 8.08 -5.91
N ASN A 157 9.29 7.20 -5.44
CA ASN A 157 9.50 5.76 -5.54
C ASN A 157 9.45 5.30 -7.01
N VAL A 158 10.48 4.59 -7.45
CA VAL A 158 10.58 4.03 -8.81
C VAL A 158 10.54 2.50 -8.81
N GLY A 159 10.15 1.87 -7.70
CA GLY A 159 10.01 0.43 -7.58
C GLY A 159 11.33 -0.29 -7.29
N GLY A 160 11.50 -1.48 -7.87
CA GLY A 160 12.65 -2.35 -7.65
C GLY A 160 13.62 -2.42 -8.81
N CYS A 161 14.08 -3.62 -9.14
CA CYS A 161 15.03 -3.85 -10.23
C CYS A 161 14.33 -4.04 -11.57
N ASN A 162 13.57 -5.15 -11.69
CA ASN A 162 13.04 -5.65 -12.97
C ASN A 162 11.51 -5.54 -13.10
N ASP A 163 10.82 -5.28 -12.01
CA ASP A 163 9.36 -5.20 -11.97
C ASP A 163 8.87 -3.76 -11.92
N GLY A 164 7.74 -3.49 -12.57
CA GLY A 164 7.30 -2.14 -12.90
C GLY A 164 7.04 -1.25 -11.66
N PRO A 165 7.51 0.02 -11.66
CA PRO A 165 8.25 0.70 -12.73
C PRO A 165 9.73 0.27 -12.89
N GLY A 166 10.49 -0.02 -11.82
CA GLY A 166 11.81 -0.71 -11.80
C GLY A 166 12.94 -0.08 -12.63
N VAL A 167 14.15 0.08 -12.07
CA VAL A 167 15.25 0.78 -12.78
C VAL A 167 15.63 0.14 -14.12
N MET A 168 15.60 -1.19 -14.24
CA MET A 168 15.91 -1.87 -15.51
C MET A 168 14.82 -1.66 -16.56
N THR A 169 13.56 -1.60 -16.14
CA THR A 169 12.42 -1.36 -17.03
C THR A 169 12.41 0.09 -17.49
N LEU A 170 12.61 1.05 -16.58
CA LEU A 170 12.76 2.47 -16.92
C LEU A 170 13.95 2.71 -17.86
N HIS A 171 15.06 1.99 -17.69
CA HIS A 171 16.20 2.12 -18.59
C HIS A 171 15.88 1.62 -20.00
N LYS A 172 15.23 0.45 -20.11
CA LYS A 172 14.76 -0.10 -21.40
C LYS A 172 13.76 0.82 -22.10
N GLN A 173 12.95 1.55 -21.34
CA GLN A 173 11.99 2.53 -21.84
C GLN A 173 12.64 3.89 -22.20
N GLY A 174 13.93 4.08 -21.89
CA GLY A 174 14.63 5.35 -22.10
C GLY A 174 14.28 6.44 -21.09
N GLU A 175 13.55 6.11 -20.02
CA GLU A 175 13.05 7.07 -19.01
C GLU A 175 14.03 7.29 -17.86
N LEU A 176 14.87 6.30 -17.53
CA LEU A 176 15.75 6.36 -16.37
C LEU A 176 16.75 7.53 -16.45
N VAL A 177 17.46 7.66 -17.58
CA VAL A 177 18.51 8.69 -17.75
C VAL A 177 17.93 10.11 -17.67
N PRO A 178 16.81 10.45 -18.35
CA PRO A 178 16.12 11.72 -18.15
C PRO A 178 15.75 12.02 -16.69
N MET A 179 15.24 11.02 -15.96
CA MET A 179 14.90 11.17 -14.54
C MET A 179 16.13 11.49 -13.68
N LEU A 180 17.24 10.78 -13.91
CA LEU A 180 18.50 11.00 -13.20
C LEU A 180 19.10 12.39 -13.50
N LYS A 181 19.03 12.85 -14.76
CA LYS A 181 19.44 14.22 -15.14
C LYS A 181 18.60 15.27 -14.43
N ALA A 182 17.28 15.12 -14.43
CA ALA A 182 16.36 16.04 -13.75
C ALA A 182 16.60 16.08 -12.24
N ALA A 183 16.99 14.95 -11.63
CA ALA A 183 17.39 14.87 -10.23
C ALA A 183 18.78 15.46 -9.94
N GLY A 184 19.55 15.83 -10.98
CA GLY A 184 20.96 16.23 -10.86
C GLY A 184 21.86 15.10 -10.38
N ALA A 185 21.47 13.84 -10.60
CA ALA A 185 22.15 12.65 -10.10
C ALA A 185 23.18 12.06 -11.06
N LEU A 186 23.28 12.57 -12.30
CA LEU A 186 24.36 12.17 -13.20
C LEU A 186 25.58 13.07 -12.98
N ALA A 187 26.76 12.43 -12.92
CA ALA A 187 28.05 13.11 -12.90
C ALA A 187 28.39 13.77 -14.24
#